data_AF-A0A9D3ZG05-F1
#
_entry.id   AF-A0A9D3ZG05-F1
#
_cell.length_a   1.000
_cell.length_b   1.000
_cell.length_c   1.000
_cell.angle_alpha   90.00
_cell.angle_beta   90.00
_cell.angle_gamma   90.00
#
_symmetry.space_group_name_H-M   'P 1'
#
loop_
_entity.id
_entity.type
_entity.pdbx_description
1 polymer ?
#
loop_
_entity_poly.entity_id
_entity_poly.type
_entity_poly.pdbx_seq_one_letter_code
_entity_poly.pdbx_strand_id
1 'polypeptide(L)'
;MAAVRGVVLKHLRVNATSLSLPRNPKLIPNGHGALTFNAIRRRFSDDVMGSFLDKSEVTHRVISVVKNFQKIDPSKVTPNAHFQKDLGLDSLDTVEVVMALEEEFGFEIPDNEADKISTISHAVEFIASHPQAK
;
A
#
# COMPACT_ATOMS: atom_id res chain seq x y z
N MET A 1 21.63 -46.48 -27.39
CA MET A 1 22.43 -45.42 -28.04
C MET A 1 21.50 -44.25 -28.32
N ALA A 2 21.48 -43.27 -27.41
CA ALA A 2 20.48 -42.22 -27.37
C ALA A 2 21.01 -40.89 -27.96
N ALA A 3 20.21 -40.37 -28.90
CA ALA A 3 19.94 -38.95 -29.20
C ALA A 3 21.11 -37.95 -29.30
N VAL A 4 21.45 -37.65 -30.55
CA VAL A 4 22.00 -36.38 -31.04
C VAL A 4 20.94 -35.28 -30.89
N ARG A 5 21.31 -34.10 -30.36
CA ARG A 5 20.73 -32.77 -30.70
C ARG A 5 21.49 -31.65 -29.98
N GLY A 6 22.67 -31.30 -30.51
CA GLY A 6 23.33 -30.04 -30.21
C GLY A 6 22.68 -28.92 -31.03
N VAL A 7 21.87 -28.08 -30.40
CA VAL A 7 21.17 -26.97 -31.05
C VAL A 7 22.05 -25.74 -31.07
N VAL A 8 22.34 -25.30 -32.30
CA VAL A 8 22.97 -24.04 -32.68
C VAL A 8 21.95 -22.92 -32.58
N LEU A 9 22.21 -21.92 -31.73
CA LEU A 9 21.58 -20.59 -31.86
C LEU A 9 22.60 -19.50 -31.48
N LYS A 10 23.49 -19.16 -32.43
CA LYS A 10 24.43 -18.02 -32.36
C LYS A 10 23.91 -16.83 -33.16
N HIS A 11 22.71 -16.32 -32.92
CA HIS A 11 22.29 -15.03 -33.49
C HIS A 11 21.30 -14.32 -32.58
N LEU A 12 21.81 -13.56 -31.62
CA LEU A 12 21.10 -12.40 -31.11
C LEU A 12 22.11 -11.29 -30.90
N ARG A 13 22.24 -10.43 -31.91
CA ARG A 13 23.03 -9.20 -31.81
C ARG A 13 22.39 -8.32 -30.74
N VAL A 14 23.13 -8.13 -29.65
CA VAL A 14 22.78 -7.21 -28.58
C VAL A 14 22.87 -5.79 -29.13
N ASN A 15 21.73 -5.12 -29.30
CA ASN A 15 21.71 -3.72 -29.68
C ASN A 15 21.90 -2.87 -28.40
N ALA A 16 23.16 -2.61 -28.06
CA ALA A 16 23.51 -1.70 -26.97
C ALA A 16 23.21 -0.26 -27.39
N THR A 17 22.06 0.26 -26.96
CA THR A 17 21.72 1.68 -27.12
C THR A 17 22.51 2.48 -26.10
N SER A 18 23.58 3.14 -26.55
CA SER A 18 24.36 4.07 -25.74
C SER A 18 23.56 5.34 -25.45
N LEU A 19 23.19 5.51 -24.19
CA LEU A 19 22.53 6.70 -23.65
C LEU A 19 23.57 7.85 -23.60
N SER A 20 23.48 8.78 -24.55
CA SER A 20 24.32 9.98 -24.59
C SER A 20 23.78 11.06 -23.64
N LEU A 21 24.69 11.68 -22.88
CA LEU A 21 24.41 12.80 -21.97
C LEU A 21 23.84 14.02 -22.71
N PRO A 22 22.91 14.79 -22.11
CA PRO A 22 22.66 16.15 -22.56
C PRO A 22 23.48 17.14 -21.74
N ARG A 23 23.93 18.22 -22.39
CA ARG A 23 23.96 19.62 -21.91
C ARG A 23 25.17 20.38 -22.45
N ASN A 24 24.94 21.18 -23.49
CA ASN A 24 25.55 22.51 -23.59
C ASN A 24 24.55 23.48 -24.24
N PRO A 25 24.24 24.63 -23.64
CA PRO A 25 23.25 25.56 -24.15
C PRO A 25 23.91 26.59 -25.06
N LYS A 26 23.35 26.80 -26.26
CA LYS A 26 23.60 28.02 -27.03
C LYS A 26 22.29 28.58 -27.57
N LEU A 27 21.92 29.67 -26.92
CA LEU A 27 21.05 30.76 -27.35
C LEU A 27 21.18 31.05 -28.85
N ILE A 28 20.04 31.11 -29.54
CA ILE A 28 19.81 32.10 -30.61
C ILE A 28 18.31 32.48 -30.59
N PRO A 29 17.96 33.76 -30.38
CA PRO A 29 16.61 34.25 -30.60
C PRO A 29 16.44 34.62 -32.08
N ASN A 30 15.24 34.40 -32.63
CA ASN A 30 14.53 35.25 -33.61
C ASN A 30 13.79 34.44 -34.68
N GLY A 31 12.45 34.52 -34.61
CA GLY A 31 11.60 34.55 -35.78
C GLY A 31 10.93 33.25 -36.20
N HIS A 32 9.60 33.34 -36.30
CA HIS A 32 8.65 32.48 -37.00
C HIS A 32 7.90 31.45 -36.13
N GLY A 33 6.58 31.64 -36.08
CA GLY A 33 5.67 31.01 -35.15
C GLY A 33 5.45 29.52 -35.39
N ALA A 34 5.18 28.83 -34.28
CA ALA A 34 4.48 27.55 -34.28
C ALA A 34 3.73 27.45 -32.94
N LEU A 35 2.41 27.34 -33.04
CA LEU A 35 1.49 27.02 -31.96
C LEU A 35 1.83 25.62 -31.43
N THR A 36 2.33 25.50 -30.20
CA THR A 36 2.40 24.19 -29.52
C THR A 36 1.80 24.29 -28.13
N PHE A 37 0.62 23.68 -28.02
CA PHE A 37 -0.13 23.34 -26.83
C PHE A 37 0.77 22.85 -25.68
N ASN A 38 1.03 23.70 -24.68
CA ASN A 38 1.50 23.21 -23.38
C ASN A 38 0.27 22.89 -22.51
N ALA A 39 -0.50 21.91 -22.97
CA ALA A 39 -1.59 21.31 -22.24
C ALA A 39 -1.01 20.36 -21.18
N ILE A 40 -1.42 20.57 -19.93
CA ILE A 40 -1.53 19.52 -18.90
C ILE A 40 -0.17 18.94 -18.45
N ARG A 41 0.62 19.73 -17.70
CA ARG A 41 1.36 19.14 -16.58
C ARG A 41 0.36 18.92 -15.45
N ARG A 42 -0.25 17.73 -15.46
CA ARG A 42 -0.74 17.04 -14.27
C ARG A 42 0.33 17.16 -13.18
N ARG A 43 0.19 18.12 -12.29
CA ARG A 43 0.83 18.09 -10.96
C ARG A 43 -0.01 17.13 -10.11
N PHE A 44 0.19 15.84 -10.31
CA PHE A 44 -0.05 14.90 -9.23
C PHE A 44 1.09 15.14 -8.24
N SER A 45 0.77 15.80 -7.13
CA SER A 45 1.63 15.86 -5.96
C SER A 45 1.59 14.48 -5.31
N ASP A 46 2.59 13.67 -5.60
CA ASP A 46 2.89 12.43 -4.90
C ASP A 46 4.22 12.68 -4.19
N ASP A 47 4.19 13.36 -3.05
CA ASP A 47 5.36 13.59 -2.19
C ASP A 47 4.90 14.18 -0.84
N VAL A 48 4.52 13.33 0.12
CA VAL A 48 5.10 13.36 1.49
C VAL A 48 5.16 11.91 1.99
N MET A 49 6.31 11.29 1.75
CA MET A 49 6.82 10.19 2.58
C MET A 49 7.19 10.76 3.95
N GLY A 50 6.53 10.25 4.99
CA GLY A 50 6.81 10.56 6.38
C GLY A 50 6.34 9.40 7.27
N SER A 51 7.26 8.87 8.06
CA SER A 51 7.16 7.73 8.98
C SER A 51 6.21 7.97 10.17
N PHE A 52 4.94 8.24 9.87
CA PHE A 52 3.87 8.32 10.86
C PHE A 52 2.56 8.02 10.13
N LEU A 53 1.94 6.89 10.43
CA LEU A 53 0.61 6.60 9.92
C LEU A 53 -0.37 7.62 10.52
N ASP A 54 -1.05 8.36 9.67
CA ASP A 54 -2.07 9.29 10.11
C ASP A 54 -3.22 8.49 10.77
N LYS A 55 -3.62 8.87 11.99
CA LYS A 55 -4.65 8.13 12.76
C LYS A 55 -5.93 7.97 11.94
N SER A 56 -6.26 8.94 11.08
CA SER A 56 -7.40 8.87 10.17
C SER A 56 -7.25 7.73 9.15
N GLU A 57 -6.08 7.60 8.53
CA GLU A 57 -5.78 6.56 7.54
C GLU A 57 -5.79 5.17 8.19
N VAL A 58 -5.20 5.03 9.39
CA VAL A 58 -5.27 3.79 10.19
C VAL A 58 -6.72 3.43 10.48
N THR A 59 -7.52 4.40 10.93
CA THR A 59 -8.95 4.18 11.23
C THR A 59 -9.69 3.66 10.00
N HIS A 60 -9.48 4.29 8.84
CA HIS A 60 -10.11 3.90 7.60
C HIS A 60 -9.71 2.48 7.16
N ARG A 61 -8.42 2.14 7.24
CA ARG A 61 -7.92 0.80 6.89
C ARG A 61 -8.44 -0.26 7.85
N VAL A 62 -8.37 -0.05 9.17
CA VAL A 62 -8.93 -0.97 10.17
C VAL A 62 -10.42 -1.19 9.93
N ILE A 63 -11.21 -0.13 9.75
CA ILE A 63 -12.64 -0.24 9.47
C ILE A 63 -12.88 -1.02 8.17
N SER A 64 -12.05 -0.82 7.14
CA SER A 64 -12.18 -1.53 5.87
C SER A 64 -11.91 -3.03 6.01
N VAL A 65 -10.88 -3.42 6.76
CA VAL A 65 -10.58 -4.83 7.07
C VAL A 65 -11.73 -5.47 7.83
N VAL A 66 -12.21 -4.80 8.89
CA VAL A 66 -13.32 -5.30 9.72
C VAL A 66 -14.62 -5.41 8.90
N LYS A 67 -14.91 -4.46 8.01
CA LYS A 67 -16.08 -4.54 7.12
C LYS A 67 -16.01 -5.66 6.08
N ASN A 68 -14.80 -6.06 5.69
CA ASN A 68 -14.60 -7.14 4.72
C ASN A 68 -14.73 -8.53 5.37
N PHE A 69 -14.82 -8.59 6.69
CA PHE A 69 -14.95 -9.83 7.43
C PHE A 69 -16.38 -10.38 7.31
N GLN A 70 -16.54 -11.59 6.76
CA GLN A 70 -17.85 -12.15 6.39
C GLN A 70 -18.83 -12.33 7.57
N LYS A 71 -18.30 -12.45 8.79
CA LYS A 71 -19.09 -12.60 10.02
C LYS A 71 -19.63 -11.25 10.55
N ILE A 72 -19.25 -10.13 9.95
CA ILE A 72 -19.55 -8.77 10.44
C ILE A 72 -20.46 -8.03 9.48
N ASP A 73 -21.52 -7.41 10.01
CA ASP A 73 -22.35 -6.47 9.26
C ASP A 73 -21.64 -5.12 9.12
N PRO A 74 -21.34 -4.64 7.90
CA PRO A 74 -20.59 -3.39 7.70
C PRO A 74 -21.35 -2.15 8.21
N SER A 75 -22.68 -2.25 8.34
CA SER A 75 -23.54 -1.22 8.91
C SER A 75 -23.40 -1.06 10.43
N LYS A 76 -22.91 -2.09 11.13
CA LYS A 76 -22.67 -2.06 12.59
C LYS A 76 -21.25 -1.63 12.95
N VAL A 77 -20.35 -1.60 11.97
CA VAL A 77 -18.95 -1.21 12.17
C VAL A 77 -18.87 0.31 12.40
N THR A 78 -18.68 0.68 13.66
CA THR A 78 -18.41 2.05 14.09
C THR A 78 -17.01 2.13 14.70
N PRO A 79 -16.34 3.29 14.67
CA PRO A 79 -14.99 3.43 15.24
C PRO A 79 -14.93 3.09 16.74
N ASN A 80 -16.05 3.17 17.46
CA ASN A 80 -16.14 2.84 18.88
C ASN A 80 -16.78 1.47 19.15
N ALA A 81 -17.07 0.68 18.10
CA ALA A 81 -17.70 -0.62 18.26
C ALA A 81 -16.79 -1.60 19.01
N HIS A 82 -17.41 -2.38 19.88
CA HIS A 82 -16.79 -3.49 20.58
C HIS A 82 -16.90 -4.78 19.77
N PHE A 83 -15.78 -5.50 19.59
CA PHE A 83 -15.72 -6.72 18.77
C PHE A 83 -16.73 -7.78 19.22
N GLN A 84 -16.74 -8.11 20.52
CA GLN A 84 -17.68 -9.09 21.06
C GLN A 84 -19.11 -8.55 21.27
N LYS A 85 -19.26 -7.36 21.88
CA LYS A 85 -20.59 -6.86 22.30
C LYS A 85 -21.43 -6.27 21.16
N ASP A 86 -20.82 -5.54 20.24
CA ASP A 86 -21.55 -4.82 19.19
C ASP A 86 -21.54 -5.59 17.87
N LEU A 87 -20.39 -6.17 17.51
CA LEU A 87 -20.25 -6.96 16.28
C LEU A 87 -20.62 -8.44 16.50
N GLY A 88 -20.73 -8.89 17.75
CA GLY A 88 -21.14 -10.26 18.08
C GLY A 88 -20.09 -11.32 17.74
N LEU A 89 -18.81 -10.93 17.64
CA LEU A 89 -17.71 -11.85 17.37
C LEU A 89 -17.44 -12.76 18.56
N ASP A 90 -17.17 -14.03 18.30
CA ASP A 90 -16.64 -14.92 19.32
C ASP A 90 -15.16 -14.58 19.61
N SER A 91 -14.65 -15.10 20.73
CA SER A 91 -13.24 -15.10 21.10
C SER A 91 -12.33 -15.58 19.96
N LEU A 92 -12.70 -16.66 19.27
CA LEU A 92 -11.96 -17.19 18.12
C LEU A 92 -12.03 -16.25 16.90
N ASP A 93 -13.20 -15.68 16.62
CA ASP A 93 -13.37 -14.74 15.50
C ASP A 93 -12.55 -13.46 15.71
N THR A 94 -12.40 -13.04 16.97
CA THR A 94 -11.59 -11.86 17.32
C THR A 94 -10.12 -12.10 16.97
N VAL A 95 -9.60 -13.32 17.19
CA VAL A 95 -8.23 -13.71 16.78
C VAL A 95 -8.08 -13.67 15.26
N GLU A 96 -9.07 -14.18 14.50
CA GLU A 96 -9.04 -14.13 13.03
C GLU A 96 -8.99 -12.67 12.50
N VAL A 97 -9.75 -11.76 13.12
CA VAL A 97 -9.72 -10.32 12.75
C VAL A 97 -8.38 -9.68 13.07
N VAL A 98 -7.79 -9.99 14.24
CA VAL A 98 -6.48 -9.48 14.64
C VAL A 98 -5.41 -9.95 13.65
N MET A 99 -5.41 -11.23 13.27
CA MET A 99 -4.47 -11.76 12.26
C MET A 99 -4.62 -11.07 10.89
N ALA A 100 -5.85 -10.73 10.48
CA ALA A 100 -6.07 -9.98 9.24
C ALA A 100 -5.52 -8.54 9.32
N LEU A 101 -5.57 -7.91 10.50
CA LEU A 101 -4.97 -6.60 10.74
C LEU A 101 -3.43 -6.69 10.72
N GLU A 102 -2.85 -7.71 11.35
CA GLU A 102 -1.41 -7.98 11.32
C GLU A 102 -0.88 -8.14 9.89
N GLU A 103 -1.60 -8.91 9.06
CA GLU A 103 -1.25 -9.12 7.65
C GLU A 103 -1.39 -7.82 6.82
N GLU A 104 -2.43 -7.02 7.06
CA GLU A 104 -2.69 -5.76 6.34
C GLU A 104 -1.61 -4.70 6.62
N PHE A 105 -1.16 -4.58 7.87
CA PHE A 105 -0.20 -3.55 8.30
C PHE A 105 1.24 -4.08 8.40
N GLY A 106 1.45 -5.40 8.26
CA GLY A 106 2.76 -6.03 8.21
C GLY A 106 3.49 -6.06 9.55
N PHE A 107 2.77 -6.19 10.68
CA PHE A 107 3.35 -6.25 12.01
C PHE A 107 2.64 -7.32 12.87
N GLU A 108 3.21 -7.67 14.02
CA GLU A 108 2.71 -8.72 14.91
C GLU A 108 2.17 -8.09 16.20
N ILE A 109 0.92 -8.40 16.58
CA ILE A 109 0.31 -7.97 17.83
C ILE A 109 0.50 -9.12 18.83
N PRO A 110 1.26 -8.94 19.92
CA PRO A 110 1.42 -10.01 20.89
C PRO A 110 0.10 -10.28 21.62
N ASP A 111 -0.16 -11.53 22.00
CA ASP A 111 -1.43 -11.97 22.61
C ASP A 111 -1.84 -11.10 23.82
N ASN A 112 -0.88 -10.68 24.63
CA ASN A 112 -1.11 -9.84 25.81
C ASN A 112 -1.61 -8.43 25.49
N GLU A 113 -1.45 -7.96 24.25
CA GLU A 113 -1.99 -6.71 23.74
C GLU A 113 -3.27 -6.95 22.96
N ALA A 114 -3.35 -8.03 22.17
CA ALA A 114 -4.58 -8.46 21.50
C ALA A 114 -5.75 -8.64 22.49
N ASP A 115 -5.51 -9.25 23.65
CA ASP A 115 -6.51 -9.42 24.71
C ASP A 115 -7.03 -8.08 25.27
N LYS A 116 -6.22 -7.02 25.20
CA LYS A 116 -6.59 -5.67 25.66
C LYS A 116 -7.34 -4.87 24.58
N ILE A 117 -7.31 -5.32 23.33
CA ILE A 117 -7.98 -4.68 22.20
C ILE A 117 -9.43 -5.16 22.15
N SER A 118 -10.29 -4.55 22.95
CA SER A 118 -11.73 -4.90 22.98
C SER A 118 -12.59 -4.09 21.99
N THR A 119 -12.08 -2.96 21.50
CA THR A 119 -12.80 -2.04 20.61
C THR A 119 -11.96 -1.63 19.40
N ILE A 120 -12.64 -1.23 18.33
CA ILE A 120 -11.98 -0.74 17.10
C ILE A 120 -11.11 0.48 17.41
N SER A 121 -11.57 1.42 18.23
CA SER A 121 -10.79 2.60 18.61
C SER A 121 -9.48 2.22 19.30
N HIS A 122 -9.49 1.20 20.17
CA HIS A 122 -8.27 0.71 20.80
C HIS A 122 -7.31 0.08 19.79
N ALA A 123 -7.81 -0.71 18.84
CA ALA A 123 -7.00 -1.28 17.77
C ALA A 123 -6.31 -0.17 16.94
N VAL A 124 -7.07 0.87 16.58
CA VAL A 124 -6.57 2.03 15.85
C VAL A 124 -5.50 2.78 16.64
N GLU A 125 -5.75 3.05 17.93
CA GLU A 125 -4.79 3.70 18.82
C GLU A 125 -3.48 2.91 18.88
N PHE A 126 -3.61 1.57 19.01
CA PHE A 126 -2.50 0.66 19.10
C PHE A 126 -1.66 0.67 17.82
N ILE A 127 -2.31 0.53 16.66
CA ILE A 127 -1.65 0.54 15.34
C ILE A 127 -1.03 1.91 15.06
N ALA A 128 -1.73 3.01 15.34
CA ALA A 128 -1.21 4.36 15.14
C ALA A 128 0.00 4.67 16.04
N SER A 129 0.10 4.03 17.21
CA SER A 129 1.25 4.17 18.10
C SER A 129 2.47 3.36 17.65
N HIS A 130 2.30 2.39 16.74
CA HIS A 130 3.37 1.53 16.25
C HIS A 130 3.98 2.07 14.94
N PRO A 131 5.22 2.62 14.99
CA PRO A 131 5.86 3.25 13.82
C PRO A 131 6.28 2.28 12.71
N GLN A 132 6.08 0.98 12.89
CA GLN A 132 6.39 -0.05 11.88
C GLN A 132 5.20 -0.47 11.02
N ALA A 133 3.98 -0.03 11.35
CA ALA A 133 2.83 -0.33 10.52
C ALA A 133 2.98 0.40 9.17
N LYS A 134 2.82 -0.36 8.08
CA LYS A 134 3.26 0.01 6.72
C LYS A 134 2.12 0.44 5.81
#